data_AF-A0A4U9HXS8-F1
#
_entry.id   AF-A0A4U9HXS8-F1
#
_cell.length_a   1.000
_cell.length_b   1.000
_cell.length_c   1.000
_cell.angle_alpha   90.00
_cell.angle_beta   90.00
_cell.angle_gamma   90.00
#
_symmetry.space_group_name_H-M   'P 1'
#
loop_
_entity.id
_entity.type
_entity.pdbx_description
1 polymer ?
#
loop_
_entity_poly.entity_id
_entity_poly.type
_entity_poly.pdbx_seq_one_letter_code
_entity_poly.pdbx_strand_id
1 'polypeptide(L)'
;MELVDYLIANDDENPLIDFLASKIADYEDNSPRFAEFNKAVAEMPVGVALLRTLIDQYKLSYSDLKEEIGSKSLVSQILSGQRSLTITHIKALSARFWC
;
A
#
# COMPACT_ATOMS: atom_id res chain seq x y z
N MET A 1 7.62 -8.45 -19.05
CA MET A 1 7.55 -9.37 -17.91
C MET A 1 7.30 -10.82 -18.35
N GLU A 2 7.31 -11.15 -19.66
CA GLU A 2 6.89 -12.47 -20.15
C GLU A 2 7.63 -13.67 -19.54
N LEU A 3 8.92 -13.54 -19.21
CA LEU A 3 9.68 -14.63 -18.61
C LEU A 3 9.32 -14.89 -17.14
N VAL A 4 9.12 -13.84 -16.34
CA VAL A 4 8.71 -13.98 -14.94
C VAL A 4 7.29 -14.51 -14.86
N ASP A 5 6.40 -14.00 -15.72
CA ASP A 5 5.01 -14.46 -15.80
C ASP A 5 4.95 -15.95 -16.20
N TYR A 6 5.80 -16.38 -17.13
CA TYR A 6 5.91 -17.79 -17.52
C TYR A 6 6.41 -18.67 -16.36
N LEU A 7 7.46 -18.24 -15.65
CA LEU A 7 8.01 -19.01 -14.54
C LEU A 7 7.00 -19.15 -13.40
N ILE A 8 6.33 -18.06 -12.98
CA ILE A 8 5.29 -18.13 -11.93
C ILE A 8 4.15 -19.08 -12.32
N ALA A 9 3.78 -19.14 -13.61
CA ALA A 9 2.67 -19.97 -14.06
C ALA A 9 3.03 -21.46 -14.27
N ASN A 10 4.31 -21.79 -14.47
CA ASN A 10 4.73 -23.12 -14.92
C ASN A 10 5.79 -23.79 -14.03
N ASP A 11 6.57 -23.02 -13.27
CA ASP A 11 7.68 -23.50 -12.42
C ASP A 11 8.05 -22.42 -11.38
N ASP A 12 7.21 -22.26 -10.36
CA ASP A 12 7.31 -21.20 -9.34
C ASP A 12 8.41 -21.43 -8.29
N GLU A 13 9.04 -22.62 -8.28
CA GLU A 13 10.21 -22.93 -7.46
C GLU A 13 11.54 -22.72 -8.21
N ASN A 14 11.49 -22.22 -9.45
CA ASN A 14 12.69 -22.06 -10.26
C ASN A 14 13.64 -21.02 -9.64
N PRO A 15 14.93 -21.35 -9.41
CA PRO A 15 15.90 -20.42 -8.80
C PRO A 15 16.17 -19.17 -9.65
N LEU A 16 15.79 -19.16 -10.93
CA LEU A 16 15.85 -17.98 -11.78
C LEU A 16 14.86 -16.89 -11.35
N ILE A 17 13.80 -17.23 -10.63
CA ILE A 17 12.82 -16.26 -10.13
C ILE A 17 13.51 -15.26 -9.20
N ASP A 18 14.32 -15.74 -8.24
CA ASP A 18 15.04 -14.87 -7.32
C ASP A 18 16.03 -13.95 -8.05
N PHE A 19 16.75 -14.50 -9.04
CA PHE A 19 17.69 -13.73 -9.84
C PHE A 19 16.98 -12.64 -10.66
N LEU A 20 15.87 -13.00 -11.32
CA LEU A 20 15.08 -12.05 -12.12
C LEU A 20 14.40 -11.00 -11.24
N ALA A 21 13.86 -11.39 -10.09
CA ALA A 21 13.26 -10.47 -9.12
C ALA A 21 14.28 -9.42 -8.65
N SER A 22 15.51 -9.84 -8.33
CA SER A 22 16.59 -8.91 -7.97
C SER A 22 16.90 -7.94 -9.11
N LYS A 23 16.98 -8.40 -10.36
CA LYS A 23 17.27 -7.51 -11.50
C LYS A 23 16.13 -6.56 -11.84
N ILE A 24 14.89 -6.98 -11.63
CA ILE A 24 13.72 -6.12 -11.79
C ILE A 24 13.71 -5.04 -10.70
N ALA A 25 13.93 -5.41 -9.43
CA ALA A 25 14.01 -4.45 -8.33
C ALA A 25 15.11 -3.41 -8.57
N ASP A 26 16.32 -3.84 -8.93
CA ASP A 26 17.44 -2.94 -9.27
C ASP A 26 17.04 -1.94 -10.37
N TYR A 27 16.31 -2.40 -11.38
CA TYR A 27 15.85 -1.56 -12.49
C TYR A 27 14.74 -0.58 -12.06
N GLU A 28 13.76 -1.04 -11.29
CA GLU A 28 12.64 -0.23 -10.80
C GLU A 28 13.12 0.87 -9.84
N ASP A 29 14.11 0.58 -9.00
CA ASP A 29 14.66 1.53 -8.03
C ASP A 29 15.50 2.63 -8.68
N ASN A 30 16.29 2.30 -9.71
CA ASN A 30 17.32 3.20 -10.27
C ASN A 30 16.95 3.81 -11.62
N SER A 31 15.95 3.29 -12.32
CA SER A 31 15.58 3.80 -13.64
C SER A 31 14.94 5.18 -13.56
N PRO A 32 15.38 6.16 -14.39
CA PRO A 32 14.75 7.48 -14.45
C PRO A 32 13.25 7.43 -14.76
N ARG A 33 12.78 6.35 -15.42
CA ARG A 33 11.37 6.12 -15.74
C ARG A 33 10.48 6.06 -14.49
N PHE A 34 10.99 5.53 -13.39
CA PHE A 34 10.25 5.35 -12.14
C PHE A 34 10.58 6.41 -11.09
N ALA A 35 11.50 7.34 -11.37
CA ALA A 35 11.97 8.32 -10.38
C ALA A 35 10.83 9.15 -9.75
N GLU A 36 9.88 9.63 -10.56
CA GLU A 36 8.73 10.39 -10.05
C GLU A 36 7.77 9.52 -9.23
N PHE A 37 7.54 8.28 -9.68
CA PHE A 37 6.71 7.31 -8.96
C PHE A 37 7.34 6.92 -7.62
N ASN A 38 8.63 6.55 -7.61
CA ASN A 38 9.37 6.17 -6.41
C ASN A 38 9.40 7.32 -5.39
N LYS A 39 9.57 8.56 -5.87
CA LYS A 39 9.47 9.75 -5.01
C LYS A 39 8.08 9.87 -4.38
N ALA A 40 7.01 9.72 -5.17
CA ALA A 40 5.64 9.79 -4.67
C ALA A 40 5.33 8.67 -3.65
N VAL A 41 5.85 7.46 -3.87
CA VAL A 41 5.74 6.33 -2.94
C VAL A 41 6.49 6.62 -1.64
N ALA A 42 7.72 7.14 -1.72
CA ALA A 42 8.54 7.45 -0.55
C ALA A 42 7.96 8.60 0.30
N GLU A 43 7.31 9.58 -0.33
CA GLU A 43 6.67 10.71 0.37
C GLU A 43 5.29 10.34 0.95
N MET A 44 4.68 9.24 0.50
CA MET A 44 3.36 8.82 0.96
C MET A 44 3.43 8.27 2.38
N PRO A 45 2.68 8.83 3.35
CA PRO A 45 2.62 8.24 4.68
C PRO A 45 1.99 6.85 4.63
N VAL A 46 2.69 5.83 5.13
CA VAL A 46 2.24 4.42 5.12
C VAL A 46 0.83 4.26 5.68
N GLY A 47 0.49 5.00 6.74
CA GLY A 47 -0.85 4.99 7.32
C GLY A 47 -1.95 5.49 6.37
N VAL A 48 -1.64 6.46 5.50
CA VAL A 48 -2.58 6.97 4.49
C VAL A 48 -2.77 5.93 3.38
N ALA A 49 -1.68 5.29 2.94
CA ALA A 49 -1.75 4.19 1.97
C ALA A 49 -2.64 3.05 2.50
N LEU A 50 -2.39 2.59 3.72
CA LEU A 50 -3.20 1.56 4.39
C LEU A 50 -4.68 1.95 4.43
N LEU A 51 -4.98 3.17 4.87
CA LEU A 51 -6.36 3.63 4.99
C LEU A 51 -7.08 3.68 3.63
N ARG A 52 -6.40 4.15 2.58
CA ARG A 52 -6.95 4.14 1.21
C ARG A 52 -7.24 2.72 0.73
N THR A 53 -6.33 1.79 1.00
CA THR A 53 -6.50 0.38 0.65
C THR A 53 -7.71 -0.23 1.35
N LEU A 54 -7.88 0.00 2.66
CA LEU A 54 -9.05 -0.51 3.39
C LEU A 54 -10.36 0.08 2.85
N ILE A 55 -10.39 1.39 2.56
CA ILE A 55 -11.55 2.05 1.98
C ILE A 55 -11.92 1.42 0.62
N ASP A 56 -10.94 1.19 -0.24
CA ASP A 56 -11.19 0.64 -1.56
C ASP A 56 -11.55 -0.85 -1.54
N GLN A 57 -10.86 -1.66 -0.74
CA GLN A 57 -11.09 -3.11 -0.63
C GLN A 57 -12.49 -3.42 -0.04
N TYR A 58 -12.88 -2.69 1.00
CA TYR A 58 -14.16 -2.91 1.69
C TYR A 58 -15.28 -1.97 1.21
N LYS A 59 -15.01 -1.15 0.17
CA LYS A 59 -15.95 -0.15 -0.40
C LYS A 59 -16.59 0.74 0.67
N LEU A 60 -15.79 1.18 1.63
CA LEU A 60 -16.24 1.97 2.77
C LEU A 60 -16.46 3.42 2.36
N SER A 61 -17.51 4.03 2.90
CA SER A 61 -17.62 5.47 2.97
C SER A 61 -16.82 6.01 4.17
N TYR A 62 -16.50 7.31 4.17
CA TYR A 62 -15.82 7.92 5.32
C TYR A 62 -16.66 7.88 6.61
N SER A 63 -17.98 7.65 6.50
CA SER A 63 -18.86 7.43 7.67
C SER A 63 -18.57 6.12 8.37
N ASP A 64 -18.16 5.11 7.61
CA ASP A 64 -18.11 3.74 8.10
C ASP A 64 -16.89 3.51 8.99
N LEU A 65 -15.94 4.46 9.01
CA LEU A 65 -14.72 4.46 9.83
C LEU A 65 -14.88 5.24 11.15
N LYS A 66 -16.12 5.51 11.55
CA LYS A 66 -16.41 6.37 12.70
C LYS A 66 -15.93 5.78 14.03
N GLU A 67 -16.00 4.47 14.18
CA GLU A 67 -15.62 3.80 15.42
C GLU A 67 -14.10 3.69 15.58
N GLU A 68 -13.36 3.66 14.47
CA GLU A 68 -11.89 3.49 14.48
C GLU A 68 -11.13 4.80 14.41
N ILE A 69 -11.65 5.77 13.63
CA ILE A 69 -10.98 7.03 13.35
C ILE A 69 -11.79 8.22 13.84
N GLY A 70 -13.12 8.19 13.68
CA GLY A 70 -14.01 9.27 14.09
C GLY A 70 -14.73 9.95 12.92
N SER A 71 -14.90 11.27 12.98
CA SER A 71 -15.76 11.97 12.01
C SER A 71 -15.26 11.84 10.56
N LYS A 72 -16.18 11.96 9.59
CA LYS A 72 -15.84 12.02 8.14
C LYS A 72 -14.78 13.08 7.82
N SER A 73 -14.82 14.19 8.54
CA SER A 73 -13.85 15.28 8.37
C SER A 73 -12.45 14.85 8.80
N LEU A 74 -12.32 14.15 9.92
CA LEU A 74 -11.03 13.63 10.40
C LEU A 74 -10.45 12.59 9.43
N VAL A 75 -11.29 11.68 8.91
CA VAL A 75 -10.89 10.71 7.86
C VAL A 75 -10.34 11.44 6.63
N SER A 76 -11.03 12.49 6.16
CA SER A 76 -10.59 13.31 5.02
C SER A 76 -9.27 14.05 5.30
N GLN A 77 -9.10 14.59 6.50
CA GLN A 77 -7.86 15.26 6.91
C GLN A 77 -6.67 14.29 6.96
N ILE A 78 -6.91 13.04 7.36
CA ILE A 78 -5.88 12.00 7.34
C ILE A 78 -5.52 11.64 5.89
N LEU A 79 -6.52 11.42 5.04
CA LEU A 79 -6.30 11.05 3.62
C LEU A 79 -5.62 12.14 2.78
N SER A 80 -5.69 13.39 3.21
CA SER A 80 -5.01 14.55 2.62
C SER A 80 -3.65 14.86 3.26
N GLY A 81 -3.24 14.09 4.28
CA GLY A 81 -1.97 14.28 4.98
C GLY A 81 -1.94 15.43 5.98
N GLN A 82 -3.06 16.12 6.22
CA GLN A 82 -3.16 17.19 7.23
C GLN A 82 -3.08 16.66 8.66
N ARG A 83 -3.47 15.39 8.87
CA ARG A 83 -3.41 14.69 10.15
C ARG A 83 -2.80 13.30 9.94
N SER A 84 -2.11 12.79 10.95
CA SER A 84 -1.58 11.43 10.94
C SER A 84 -2.53 10.48 11.66
N LEU A 85 -2.51 9.19 11.28
CA LEU A 85 -3.11 8.14 12.10
C LEU A 85 -2.37 8.04 13.44
N THR A 86 -3.13 7.88 14.52
CA THR A 86 -2.57 7.62 15.84
C THR A 86 -2.45 6.11 16.07
N ILE A 87 -1.66 5.71 17.06
CA ILE A 87 -1.59 4.30 17.49
C ILE A 87 -2.97 3.76 17.87
N THR A 88 -3.82 4.59 18.48
CA THR A 88 -5.20 4.21 18.83
C THR A 88 -6.03 3.90 17.58
N HIS A 89 -5.94 4.75 16.53
CA HIS A 89 -6.63 4.49 15.27
C HIS A 89 -6.14 3.19 14.62
N ILE A 90 -4.82 2.98 14.59
CA ILE A 90 -4.22 1.76 14.01
C ILE A 90 -4.72 0.51 14.74
N LYS A 91 -4.71 0.52 16.08
CA LYS A 91 -5.22 -0.61 16.87
C LYS A 91 -6.70 -0.91 16.61
N ALA A 92 -7.53 0.13 16.47
CA ALA A 92 -8.95 -0.05 16.18
C ALA A 92 -9.18 -0.60 14.76
N LEU A 93 -8.44 -0.10 13.76
CA LEU A 93 -8.47 -0.62 12.40
C LEU A 93 -8.02 -2.09 12.35
N SER A 94 -6.88 -2.41 12.98
CA SER A 94 -6.38 -3.79 13.11
C SER A 94 -7.42 -4.73 13.75
N ALA A 95 -8.12 -4.27 14.80
CA ALA A 95 -9.13 -5.08 15.46
C ALA A 95 -10.35 -5.37 14.57
N ARG A 96 -10.75 -4.43 13.72
CA ARG A 96 -11.90 -4.61 12.80
C ARG A 96 -11.56 -5.43 11.57
N PHE A 97 -10.42 -5.15 10.96
CA PHE A 97 -10.03 -5.74 9.68
C PHE A 97 -9.06 -6.93 9.82
N TRP A 98 -8.75 -7.32 11.06
CA TRP A 98 -7.87 -8.44 11.40
C TRP A 98 -6.50 -8.36 10.70
N CYS A 99 -5.93 -7.14 10.67
CA CYS A 99 -4.65 -6.85 10.02
C CYS A 99 -3.56 -6.39 11.00
#